data_AF-A0A1D8G0Q5-F1
#
_entry.id   AF-A0A1D8G0Q5-F1
#
_cell.length_a   1.000
_cell.length_b   1.000
_cell.length_c   1.000
_cell.angle_alpha   90.00
_cell.angle_beta   90.00
_cell.angle_gamma   90.00
#
_symmetry.space_group_name_H-M   'P 1'
#
loop_
_entity.id
_entity.type
_entity.pdbx_description
1 polymer ?
#
loop_
_entity_poly.entity_id
_entity_poly.type
_entity_poly.pdbx_seq_one_letter_code
_entity_poly.pdbx_strand_id
1 'polypeptide(L)'
;MRSSRASFCARAVALPKGWPASRRSHHYADLARAQMWTGDLDASFQSLLRARKAAPQQAKYHPTVRETYTGLEAARRRLPDTFLSYGSWLGI
;
A
#
# COMPACT_ATOMS: atom_id res chain seq x y z
N MET A 1 31.84 -6.15 2.99
CA MET A 1 31.04 -6.64 4.15
C MET A 1 29.73 -5.88 4.14
N ARG A 2 28.64 -6.55 3.74
CA ARG A 2 27.32 -5.96 3.44
C ARG A 2 26.31 -6.31 4.55
N SER A 3 25.34 -5.41 4.69
CA SER A 3 24.00 -5.63 5.25
C SER A 3 23.83 -5.49 6.76
N SER A 4 23.81 -4.23 7.22
CA SER A 4 23.21 -3.85 8.50
C SER A 4 21.67 -3.92 8.38
N ARG A 5 21.13 -4.80 9.21
CA ARG A 5 19.72 -5.07 9.49
C ARG A 5 18.92 -3.78 9.77
N ALA A 6 17.88 -3.53 8.99
CA ALA A 6 16.73 -2.74 9.43
C ALA A 6 15.53 -3.69 9.47
N SER A 7 15.26 -4.22 10.66
CA SER A 7 14.26 -5.26 10.89
C SER A 7 12.85 -4.76 10.56
N PHE A 8 12.24 -5.50 9.64
CA PHE A 8 10.88 -5.36 9.15
C PHE A 8 9.87 -5.83 10.22
N CYS A 9 9.64 -5.02 11.26
CA CYS A 9 8.59 -5.30 12.24
C CYS A 9 7.23 -4.77 11.78
N ALA A 10 6.79 -5.15 10.58
CA ALA A 10 5.38 -5.10 10.21
C ALA A 10 4.68 -6.40 10.66
N ARG A 11 4.87 -6.78 11.93
CA ARG A 11 4.29 -8.00 12.49
C ARG A 11 2.81 -7.75 12.72
N ALA A 12 1.99 -8.25 11.80
CA ALA A 12 0.55 -8.47 11.90
C ALA A 12 -0.13 -7.78 13.09
N VAL A 13 -0.30 -6.47 13.03
CA VAL A 13 -1.15 -5.76 13.98
C VAL A 13 -2.58 -6.15 13.62
N ALA A 14 -3.16 -7.04 14.40
CA ALA A 14 -4.60 -7.25 14.40
C ALA A 14 -5.24 -5.91 14.82
N LEU A 15 -5.71 -5.16 13.82
CA LEU A 15 -6.29 -3.83 14.03
C LEU A 15 -7.45 -3.97 15.03
N PRO A 16 -7.39 -3.32 16.20
CA PRO A 16 -8.48 -3.35 17.16
C PRO A 16 -9.76 -2.84 16.50
N LYS A 17 -10.91 -3.47 16.77
CA LYS A 17 -12.20 -3.15 16.12
C LYS A 17 -12.64 -1.68 16.30
N GLY A 18 -12.01 -0.91 17.19
CA GLY A 18 -12.27 0.53 17.42
C GLY A 18 -11.30 1.52 16.77
N TRP A 19 -10.33 1.09 15.96
CA TRP A 19 -9.39 2.03 15.35
C TRP A 19 -10.08 2.96 14.33
N PRO A 20 -9.82 4.29 14.38
CA PRO A 20 -10.34 5.23 13.39
C PRO A 20 -9.98 4.77 11.98
N ALA A 21 -10.96 4.85 11.08
CA ALA A 21 -10.83 4.50 9.67
C ALA A 21 -9.59 5.15 9.02
N SER A 22 -9.33 6.41 9.37
CA SER A 22 -8.16 7.17 8.93
C SER A 22 -6.83 6.56 9.31
N ARG A 23 -6.68 6.14 10.57
CA ARG A 23 -5.45 5.53 11.08
C ARG A 23 -5.23 4.16 10.45
N ARG A 24 -6.31 3.42 10.23
CA ARG A 24 -6.30 2.13 9.55
C ARG A 24 -5.85 2.26 8.09
N SER A 25 -6.36 3.26 7.37
CA SER A 25 -5.95 3.54 6.00
C SER A 25 -4.47 3.90 5.90
N HIS A 26 -3.97 4.73 6.82
CA HIS A 26 -2.56 5.12 6.86
C HIS A 26 -1.66 3.90 7.09
N HIS A 27 -2.02 3.05 8.07
CA HIS A 27 -1.26 1.83 8.35
C HIS A 27 -1.16 0.90 7.12
N TYR A 28 -2.26 0.72 6.38
CA TYR A 28 -2.21 -0.08 5.15
C TYR A 28 -1.39 0.56 4.03
N ALA A 29 -1.34 1.89 3.94
CA ALA A 29 -0.48 2.57 2.98
C ALA A 29 1.01 2.38 3.32
N ASP A 30 1.39 2.45 4.59
CA ASP A 30 2.75 2.15 5.02
C ASP A 30 3.13 0.70 4.80
N LEU A 31 2.22 -0.23 5.10
CA LEU A 31 2.43 -1.65 4.86
C LEU A 31 2.62 -1.94 3.36
N ALA A 32 1.81 -1.30 2.49
CA ALA A 32 1.94 -1.43 1.05
C ALA A 32 3.32 -0.98 0.57
N ARG A 33 3.80 0.17 1.03
CA ARG A 33 5.13 0.69 0.70
C ARG A 33 6.24 -0.26 1.14
N ALA A 34 6.14 -0.77 2.37
CA ALA A 34 7.11 -1.71 2.90
C ALA A 34 7.15 -3.00 2.05
N GLN A 35 5.99 -3.55 1.70
CA GLN A 35 5.86 -4.75 0.86
C GLN A 35 6.45 -4.54 -0.54
N MET A 36 6.22 -3.36 -1.13
CA MET A 36 6.80 -2.97 -2.42
C MET A 36 8.33 -2.97 -2.35
N TRP A 37 8.92 -2.39 -1.30
CA TRP A 37 10.38 -2.36 -1.12
C TRP A 37 10.99 -3.75 -0.90
N THR A 38 10.24 -4.68 -0.33
CA THR A 38 10.67 -6.09 -0.20
C THR A 38 10.44 -6.93 -1.46
N GLY A 39 9.83 -6.36 -2.50
CA GLY A 39 9.55 -7.05 -3.76
C GLY A 39 8.23 -7.85 -3.78
N ASP A 40 7.44 -7.79 -2.72
CA ASP A 40 6.11 -8.43 -2.67
C ASP A 40 5.05 -7.49 -3.25
N LEU A 41 5.05 -7.38 -4.58
CA LEU A 41 4.21 -6.43 -5.32
C LEU A 41 2.71 -6.77 -5.22
N ASP A 42 2.37 -8.06 -5.14
CA ASP A 42 0.98 -8.51 -5.00
C ASP A 42 0.42 -8.16 -3.62
N ALA A 43 1.16 -8.46 -2.54
CA ALA A 43 0.73 -8.09 -1.20
C ALA A 43 0.67 -6.57 -1.03
N SER A 44 1.62 -5.84 -1.64
CA SER A 44 1.61 -4.38 -1.67
C SER A 44 0.33 -3.82 -2.27
N PHE A 45 -0.07 -4.31 -3.44
CA PHE A 45 -1.33 -3.86 -4.07
C PHE A 45 -2.56 -4.24 -3.24
N GLN A 46 -2.58 -5.42 -2.63
CA GLN A 46 -3.68 -5.81 -1.72
C GLN A 46 -3.78 -4.87 -0.50
N SER A 47 -2.66 -4.40 0.02
CA SER A 47 -2.63 -3.40 1.09
C SER A 47 -3.19 -2.05 0.62
N LEU A 48 -2.89 -1.61 -0.61
CA LEU A 48 -3.51 -0.40 -1.19
C LEU A 48 -5.04 -0.51 -1.33
N LEU A 49 -5.55 -1.69 -1.70
CA LEU A 49 -6.99 -1.96 -1.74
C LEU A 49 -7.62 -1.88 -0.35
N ARG A 50 -6.94 -2.40 0.68
CA ARG A 50 -7.38 -2.30 2.08
C ARG A 50 -7.36 -0.86 2.59
N ALA A 51 -6.35 -0.07 2.21
CA ALA A 51 -6.29 1.36 2.52
C ALA A 51 -7.51 2.10 1.95
N ARG A 52 -7.79 1.90 0.65
CA ARG A 52 -8.97 2.47 -0.02
C ARG A 52 -10.28 2.04 0.65
N LYS A 53 -10.42 0.76 1.03
CA LYS A 53 -11.62 0.26 1.71
C LYS A 53 -11.81 0.88 3.10
N ALA A 54 -10.71 1.19 3.80
CA ALA A 54 -10.77 1.77 5.14
C ALA A 54 -11.18 3.24 5.12
N ALA A 55 -10.53 4.07 4.30
CA ALA A 55 -10.86 5.49 4.17
C ALA A 55 -10.59 5.96 2.73
N PRO A 56 -11.57 5.88 1.81
CA PRO A 56 -11.33 6.10 0.38
C PRO A 56 -10.88 7.53 0.09
N GLN A 57 -11.50 8.53 0.71
CA GLN A 57 -11.14 9.93 0.50
C GLN A 57 -9.70 10.21 0.94
N GLN A 58 -9.31 9.73 2.13
CA GLN A 58 -7.94 9.89 2.60
C GLN A 58 -6.95 9.15 1.70
N ALA A 59 -7.22 7.88 1.38
CA ALA A 59 -6.34 7.07 0.54
C ALA A 59 -6.12 7.69 -0.84
N LYS A 60 -7.15 8.34 -1.41
CA LYS A 60 -7.04 9.01 -2.72
C LYS A 60 -6.01 10.14 -2.73
N TYR A 61 -5.96 10.94 -1.67
CA TYR A 61 -5.06 12.10 -1.56
C TYR A 61 -3.77 11.81 -0.78
N HIS A 62 -3.58 10.58 -0.30
CA HIS A 62 -2.41 10.24 0.50
C HIS A 62 -1.15 10.10 -0.38
N PRO A 63 -0.05 10.84 -0.10
CA PRO A 63 1.15 10.82 -0.94
C PRO A 63 1.74 9.41 -1.05
N THR A 64 1.86 8.71 0.08
CA THR A 64 2.39 7.33 0.12
C THR A 64 1.59 6.36 -0.76
N VAL A 65 0.27 6.53 -0.89
CA VAL A 65 -0.55 5.65 -1.75
C VAL A 65 -0.19 5.88 -3.22
N ARG A 66 -0.07 7.14 -3.63
CA ARG A 66 0.23 7.52 -5.02
C ARG A 66 1.66 7.11 -5.39
N GLU A 67 2.63 7.41 -4.53
CA GLU A 67 4.02 6.99 -4.71
C GLU A 67 4.17 5.46 -4.79
N THR A 68 3.48 4.74 -3.91
CA THR A 68 3.51 3.27 -3.92
C THR A 68 2.83 2.71 -5.17
N TYR A 69 1.73 3.31 -5.62
CA TYR A 69 1.07 2.90 -6.87
C TYR A 69 2.00 3.09 -8.08
N THR A 70 2.62 4.27 -8.22
CA THR A 70 3.58 4.54 -9.31
C THR A 70 4.80 3.62 -9.25
N GLY A 71 5.31 3.31 -8.04
CA GLY A 71 6.38 2.33 -7.87
C GLY A 71 5.99 0.92 -8.29
N LEU A 72 4.76 0.50 -7.97
CA LEU A 72 4.22 -0.79 -8.42
C LEU A 72 4.02 -0.84 -9.93
N GLU A 73 3.56 0.25 -10.53
CA GLU A 73 3.37 0.38 -11.98
C GLU A 73 4.71 0.24 -12.72
N ALA A 74 5.77 0.89 -12.23
CA ALA A 74 7.12 0.77 -12.80
C ALA A 74 7.74 -0.63 -12.59
N ALA A 75 7.40 -1.32 -11.49
CA ALA A 75 7.98 -2.62 -11.15
C ALA A 75 7.25 -3.80 -11.81
N ARG A 76 5.94 -3.70 -12.12
CA ARG A 76 5.16 -4.80 -12.70
C ARG A 76 5.28 -4.85 -14.22
N ARG A 77 5.66 -6.02 -14.74
CA ARG A 77 5.68 -6.30 -16.20
C ARG A 77 4.28 -6.45 -16.83
N ARG A 78 3.28 -6.86 -16.04
CA ARG A 78 1.89 -7.04 -16.49
C ARG A 78 0.94 -6.52 -15.42
N LEU A 79 0.05 -5.61 -15.81
CA LEU A 79 -0.91 -4.98 -14.92
C LEU A 79 -2.30 -5.63 -15.12
N PRO A 80 -2.95 -6.15 -14.07
CA PRO A 80 -4.33 -6.63 -14.16
C PRO A 80 -5.31 -5.45 -14.23
N ASP A 81 -6.53 -5.68 -14.75
CA ASP A 81 -7.56 -4.63 -14.90
C ASP A 81 -7.93 -3.93 -13.58
N THR A 82 -7.87 -4.66 -12.47
CA THR A 82 -8.09 -4.11 -11.13
C THR A 82 -7.03 -3.06 -10.76
N PHE A 83 -5.80 -3.21 -11.27
CA PHE A 83 -4.72 -2.25 -11.06
C PHE A 83 -4.98 -0.97 -11.86
N LEU A 84 -5.31 -1.10 -13.14
CA LEU A 84 -5.66 0.04 -14.01
C LEU A 84 -6.86 0.81 -13.45
N SER A 85 -7.90 0.09 -13.01
CA SER A 85 -9.07 0.69 -12.36
C SER A 85 -8.73 1.47 -11.09
N TYR A 86 -7.67 1.06 -10.37
CA TYR A 86 -7.17 1.78 -9.21
C TYR A 86 -6.44 3.06 -9.62
N GLY A 87 -5.62 3.01 -10.67
CA GLY A 87 -4.97 4.19 -11.27
C GLY A 87 -5.98 5.24 -11.72
N SER A 88 -6.99 4.82 -12.49
CA SER A 88 -8.08 5.72 -12.92
C SER A 88 -8.82 6.35 -11.74
N TRP A 89 -9.01 5.61 -10.63
CA TRP A 89 -9.61 6.14 -9.41
C TRP A 89 -8.70 7.16 -8.69
N LEU A 90 -7.38 6.96 -8.72
CA LEU A 90 -6.40 7.94 -8.24
C LEU A 90 -6.31 9.17 -9.14
N GLY A 91 -6.67 9.04 -10.42
CA GLY A 91 -6.52 10.07 -11.46
C GLY A 91 -5.08 10.14 -11.98
N ILE A 92 -4.46 8.97 -12.15
CA ILE A 92 -3.12 8.78 -12.74
C ILE A 92 -3.31 8.00 -14.03
#